data_AF-A0A418Y9Q6-F1
#
_entry.id   AF-A0A418Y9Q6-F1
#
_cell.length_a   1.000
_cell.length_b   1.000
_cell.length_c   1.000
_cell.angle_alpha   90.00
_cell.angle_beta   90.00
_cell.angle_gamma   90.00
#
_symmetry.space_group_name_H-M   'P 1'
#
loop_
_entity.id
_entity.type
_entity.pdbx_description
1 polymer ?
#
loop_
_entity_poly.entity_id
_entity_poly.type
_entity_poly.pdbx_seq_one_letter_code
_entity_poly.pdbx_strand_id
1 'polypeptide(L)'
;MQQHQELINTLIDLRTQLDNLIVRGLATSSAQDLRFLEQAQQLFHEHGVTNLACAIEDLLTAIDSNEHGAVRLFKLQTALFLFERLFTQSTCLASEHDKGEM
;
A
#
# COMPACT_ATOMS: atom_id res chain seq x y z
N MET A 1 -11.42 -13.98 8.75
CA MET A 1 -11.64 -12.62 9.31
C MET A 1 -10.34 -11.94 9.74
N GLN A 2 -9.46 -12.61 10.49
CA GLN A 2 -8.23 -12.00 11.02
C GLN A 2 -7.24 -11.49 9.94
N GLN A 3 -7.01 -12.27 8.88
CA GLN A 3 -6.15 -11.89 7.75
C GLN A 3 -6.66 -10.67 6.95
N HIS A 4 -7.99 -10.52 6.83
CA HIS A 4 -8.59 -9.39 6.12
C HIS A 4 -8.42 -8.09 6.92
N GLN A 5 -8.54 -8.17 8.25
CA GLN A 5 -8.30 -7.03 9.12
C GLN A 5 -6.83 -6.61 9.11
N GLU A 6 -5.91 -7.58 9.07
CA GLU A 6 -4.47 -7.34 8.95
C GLU A 6 -4.14 -6.59 7.66
N LEU A 7 -4.68 -7.03 6.53
CA LEU A 7 -4.53 -6.34 5.24
C LEU A 7 -5.00 -4.86 5.30
N ILE A 8 -6.16 -4.62 5.91
CA ILE A 8 -6.72 -3.26 6.06
C ILE A 8 -5.83 -2.40 6.97
N ASN A 9 -5.37 -2.96 8.09
CA ASN A 9 -4.48 -2.24 8.99
C ASN A 9 -3.16 -1.88 8.30
N THR A 10 -2.56 -2.81 7.57
CA THR A 10 -1.34 -2.57 6.79
C THR A 10 -1.53 -1.52 5.71
N LEU A 11 -2.70 -1.41 5.07
CA LEU A 11 -2.99 -0.34 4.12
C LEU A 11 -2.97 1.05 4.79
N ILE A 12 -3.62 1.17 5.96
CA ILE A 12 -3.68 2.43 6.72
C ILE A 12 -2.28 2.83 7.21
N ASP A 13 -1.53 1.87 7.72
CA ASP A 13 -0.17 2.09 8.20
C ASP A 13 0.76 2.47 7.03
N LEU A 14 0.62 1.80 5.88
CA LEU A 14 1.40 2.10 4.68
C LEU A 14 1.17 3.53 4.22
N ARG A 15 -0.08 4.00 4.18
CA ARG A 15 -0.38 5.38 3.82
C ARG A 15 0.36 6.38 4.71
N THR A 16 0.23 6.20 6.02
CA THR A 16 0.91 7.05 7.01
C THR A 16 2.42 7.04 6.82
N GLN A 17 2.97 5.85 6.55
CA GLN A 17 4.40 5.66 6.36
C GLN A 17 4.91 6.35 5.09
N LEU A 18 4.17 6.28 3.99
CA LEU A 18 4.52 6.97 2.74
C LEU A 18 4.47 8.49 2.90
N ASP A 19 3.47 9.02 3.59
CA ASP A 19 3.36 10.45 3.88
C ASP A 19 4.56 10.94 4.71
N ASN A 20 4.98 10.15 5.71
CA ASN A 20 6.18 10.43 6.49
C ASN A 20 7.47 10.39 5.66
N LEU A 21 7.57 9.47 4.70
CA LEU A 21 8.72 9.38 3.80
C LEU A 21 8.78 10.55 2.81
N ILE A 22 7.64 11.13 2.44
CA ILE A 22 7.59 12.35 1.62
C ILE A 22 8.13 13.54 2.38
N VAL A 23 7.66 13.72 3.62
CA VAL A 23 8.06 14.87 4.44
C VAL A 23 9.54 14.81 4.82
N ARG A 24 10.03 13.63 5.23
CA ARG A 24 11.42 13.44 5.66
C ARG A 24 12.39 13.27 4.48
N GLY A 25 11.90 12.80 3.35
CA GLY A 25 12.69 12.46 2.16
C GLY A 25 13.27 11.04 2.23
N LEU A 26 13.30 10.36 1.09
CA LEU A 26 13.70 8.95 0.96
C LEU A 26 15.13 8.66 1.41
N ALA A 27 16.04 9.63 1.30
CA ALA A 27 17.43 9.50 1.77
C ALA A 27 17.54 9.32 3.30
N THR A 28 16.46 9.63 4.04
CA THR A 28 16.41 9.49 5.50
C THR A 28 15.72 8.21 5.97
N SER A 29 15.36 7.32 5.03
CA SER A 29 14.68 6.06 5.33
C SER A 29 15.52 5.20 6.27
N SER A 30 14.95 4.86 7.42
CA SER A 30 15.59 3.99 8.40
C SER A 30 15.42 2.52 8.04
N ALA A 31 16.24 1.65 8.64
CA ALA A 31 16.08 0.20 8.50
C ALA A 31 14.72 -0.32 9.04
N GLN A 32 14.01 0.46 9.86
CA GLN A 32 12.65 0.13 10.27
C GLN A 32 11.64 0.45 9.17
N ASP A 33 11.80 1.59 8.49
CA ASP A 33 10.94 1.99 7.38
C ASP A 33 11.04 0.96 6.23
N LEU A 34 12.25 0.50 5.92
CA LEU A 34 12.49 -0.51 4.88
C LEU A 34 11.88 -1.87 5.24
N ARG A 35 12.09 -2.35 6.47
CA ARG A 35 11.50 -3.62 6.93
C ARG A 35 9.97 -3.59 6.90
N PHE A 36 9.37 -2.45 7.23
CA PHE A 36 7.92 -2.29 7.12
C PHE A 36 7.45 -2.42 5.66
N LEU A 37 8.14 -1.77 4.72
CA LEU A 37 7.82 -1.87 3.29
C LEU A 37 7.97 -3.31 2.78
N GLU A 38 9.02 -4.03 3.17
CA GLU A 38 9.21 -5.44 2.82
C GLU A 38 8.07 -6.33 3.35
N GLN A 39 7.67 -6.13 4.62
CA GLN A 39 6.55 -6.87 5.21
C GLN A 39 5.23 -6.57 4.51
N ALA A 40 4.97 -5.31 4.19
CA ALA A 40 3.79 -4.91 3.44
C ALA A 40 3.78 -5.52 2.03
N GLN A 41 4.93 -5.53 1.34
CA GLN A 41 5.09 -6.14 0.02
C GLN A 41 4.76 -7.63 0.05
N GLN A 42 5.29 -8.36 1.02
CA GLN A 42 5.00 -9.79 1.20
C GLN A 42 3.51 -10.02 1.49
N LEU A 43 2.92 -9.27 2.43
CA LEU A 43 1.51 -9.41 2.80
C LEU A 43 0.59 -9.18 1.60
N PHE A 44 0.84 -8.14 0.80
CA PHE A 44 0.05 -7.86 -0.40
C PHE A 44 0.22 -8.93 -1.46
N HIS A 45 1.42 -9.49 -1.61
CA HIS A 45 1.66 -10.60 -2.53
C HIS A 45 0.86 -11.85 -2.13
N GLU A 46 0.88 -12.22 -0.85
CA GLU A 46 0.15 -13.37 -0.30
C GLU A 46 -1.37 -13.23 -0.46
N HIS A 47 -1.90 -12.01 -0.42
CA HIS A 47 -3.32 -11.71 -0.58
C HIS A 47 -3.73 -11.44 -2.04
N GLY A 48 -2.83 -11.62 -3.01
CA GLY A 48 -3.12 -11.42 -4.43
C GLY A 48 -3.25 -9.95 -4.85
N VAL A 49 -2.81 -9.00 -4.02
CA VAL A 49 -2.79 -7.56 -4.31
C VAL A 49 -1.47 -7.21 -5.03
N THR A 50 -1.26 -7.86 -6.17
CA THR A 50 0.03 -7.88 -6.89
C THR A 50 0.49 -6.50 -7.33
N ASN A 51 -0.42 -5.63 -7.76
CA ASN A 51 -0.05 -4.28 -8.19
C ASN A 51 0.58 -3.43 -7.07
N LEU A 52 0.09 -3.55 -5.82
CA LEU A 52 0.69 -2.86 -4.68
C LEU A 52 2.03 -3.50 -4.30
N ALA A 53 2.09 -4.83 -4.27
CA ALA A 53 3.33 -5.54 -3.98
C ALA A 53 4.46 -5.14 -4.95
N CYS A 54 4.18 -5.11 -6.27
CA CYS A 54 5.16 -4.69 -7.27
C CYS A 54 5.53 -3.21 -7.14
N ALA A 55 4.58 -2.32 -6.82
CA ALA A 55 4.89 -0.91 -6.62
C ALA A 55 5.78 -0.65 -5.39
N ILE A 56 5.66 -1.47 -4.34
CA ILE A 56 6.54 -1.42 -3.17
C ILE A 56 7.94 -1.94 -3.51
N GLU A 57 8.02 -3.06 -4.24
CA GLU A 57 9.30 -3.61 -4.72
C GLU A 57 10.07 -2.60 -5.59
N ASP A 58 9.35 -1.93 -6.50
CA ASP A 58 9.88 -0.83 -7.32
C ASP A 58 10.46 0.30 -6.46
N LEU A 59 9.79 0.67 -5.37
CA LEU A 59 10.25 1.70 -4.45
C LEU A 59 11.46 1.25 -3.64
N LEU A 60 11.44 0.03 -3.08
CA LEU A 60 12.56 -0.55 -2.35
C LEU A 60 13.82 -0.59 -3.21
N THR A 61 13.68 -1.06 -4.45
CA THR A 61 14.78 -1.09 -5.43
C THR A 61 15.32 0.30 -5.71
N ALA A 62 14.44 1.30 -5.87
CA ALA A 62 14.83 2.68 -6.12
C ALA A 62 15.48 3.38 -4.92
N ILE A 63 15.14 2.98 -3.69
CA ILE A 63 15.83 3.45 -2.48
C ILE A 63 17.24 2.85 -2.42
N ASP A 64 17.37 1.54 -2.68
CA ASP A 64 18.66 0.85 -2.66
C ASP A 64 19.62 1.35 -3.75
N SER A 65 19.11 1.54 -4.97
CA SER A 65 19.91 2.07 -6.09
C SER A 65 20.13 3.59 -6.02
N ASN A 66 19.47 4.30 -5.09
CA ASN A 66 19.45 5.75 -4.98
C ASN A 66 19.02 6.46 -6.29
N GLU A 67 18.17 5.81 -7.09
CA GLU A 67 17.70 6.31 -8.38
C GLU A 67 16.18 6.46 -8.43
N HIS A 68 15.71 7.61 -8.88
CA HIS A 68 14.28 7.85 -9.17
C HIS A 68 13.30 7.53 -8.01
N GLY A 69 13.77 7.48 -6.76
CA GLY A 69 12.95 7.14 -5.59
C GLY A 69 11.68 7.97 -5.46
N ALA A 70 11.76 9.29 -5.69
CA ALA A 70 10.59 10.17 -5.61
C ALA A 70 9.49 9.76 -6.60
N VAL A 71 9.86 9.39 -7.83
CA VAL A 71 8.89 8.94 -8.84
C VAL A 71 8.25 7.62 -8.43
N ARG A 72 9.02 6.68 -7.87
CA ARG A 72 8.47 5.41 -7.38
C ARG A 72 7.57 5.58 -6.17
N LEU A 73 7.90 6.51 -5.27
CA LEU A 73 7.08 6.86 -4.12
C LEU A 73 5.72 7.40 -4.57
N PHE A 74 5.70 8.34 -5.54
CA PHE A 74 4.45 8.85 -6.11
C PHE A 74 3.63 7.77 -6.81
N LYS A 75 4.28 6.85 -7.53
CA LYS A 75 3.59 5.72 -8.17
C LYS A 75 2.94 4.80 -7.13
N LEU A 76 3.65 4.47 -6.05
CA LEU A 76 3.11 3.67 -4.97
C LEU A 76 1.93 4.35 -4.27
N GLN A 77 2.04 5.65 -3.96
CA GLN A 77 0.92 6.40 -3.40
C GLN A 77 -0.31 6.42 -4.30
N THR A 78 -0.09 6.59 -5.61
CA THR A 78 -1.18 6.58 -6.60
C THR A 78 -1.85 5.20 -6.63
N ALA A 79 -1.06 4.13 -6.64
CA ALA A 79 -1.58 2.77 -6.60
C ALA A 79 -2.38 2.51 -5.32
N LEU A 80 -1.88 2.98 -4.16
CA LEU A 80 -2.57 2.86 -2.88
C LEU A 80 -3.91 3.60 -2.88
N PHE A 81 -3.94 4.85 -3.33
CA PHE A 81 -5.17 5.63 -3.44
C PHE A 81 -6.22 4.97 -4.35
N LEU A 82 -5.78 4.46 -5.51
CA LEU A 82 -6.68 3.75 -6.44
C LEU A 82 -7.21 2.45 -5.83
N PHE A 83 -6.36 1.70 -5.13
CA PHE A 83 -6.75 0.49 -4.44
C PHE A 83 -7.79 0.76 -3.35
N GLU A 84 -7.54 1.74 -2.47
CA GLU A 84 -8.48 2.17 -1.43
C GLU A 84 -9.84 2.58 -2.03
N ARG A 85 -9.81 3.32 -3.13
CA ARG A 85 -11.03 3.75 -3.83
C ARG A 85 -11.81 2.57 -4.40
N LEU A 86 -11.15 1.65 -5.11
CA LEU A 86 -11.80 0.46 -5.71
C LEU A 86 -12.33 -0.48 -4.63
N PHE A 87 -11.58 -0.65 -3.54
CA PHE A 87 -12.00 -1.43 -2.38
C PHE A 87 -13.27 -0.86 -1.75
N THR A 88 -13.29 0.46 -1.50
CA THR A 88 -14.46 1.16 -0.96
C THR A 88 -15.67 1.07 -1.87
N GLN A 89 -15.49 1.21 -3.19
CA GLN A 89 -16.58 1.05 -4.15
C GLN A 89 -17.17 -0.37 -4.13
N SER A 90 -16.30 -1.38 -4.06
CA SER A 90 -16.72 -2.79 -4.04
C SER A 90 -17.51 -3.13 -2.78
N THR A 91 -17.11 -2.60 -1.62
CA THR A 91 -17.82 -2.81 -0.35
C THR A 91 -19.14 -2.05 -0.29
N CYS A 92 -19.20 -0.81 -0.80
CA CYS A 92 -20.45 -0.05 -0.90
C CYS A 92 -21.45 -0.76 -1.82
N LEU A 93 -21.05 -1.19 -3.02
CA LEU A 93 -21.94 -1.88 -3.96
C LEU A 93 -22.44 -3.22 -3.41
N ALA A 94 -21.60 -3.96 -2.68
CA ALA A 94 -22.01 -5.18 -2.01
C ALA A 94 -23.09 -4.92 -0.93
N SER A 95 -23.00 -3.79 -0.21
CA SER A 95 -23.98 -3.42 0.82
C SER A 95 -25.31 -2.90 0.27
N GLU A 96 -25.35 -2.45 -0.98
CA GLU A 96 -26.58 -2.03 -1.67
C GLU A 96 -27.34 -3.23 -2.25
N HIS A 97 -26.63 -4.28 -2.70
CA HIS A 97 -27.23 -5.50 -3.23
C HIS A 97 -27.98 -6.29 -2.14
N ASP A 98 -27.45 -6.31 -0.91
CA ASP A 98 -28.05 -7.02 0.24
C ASP A 98 -29.33 -6.32 0.79
N LYS A 99 -29.57 -5.06 0.43
CA LYS A 99 -30.78 -4.30 0.82
C LYS A 99 -31.91 -4.36 -0.21
N GLY A 100 -31.68 -4.97 -1.37
CA GLY A 100 -32.66 -5.09 -2.44
C GLY A 100 -33.53 -6.35 -2.40
N GLU A 101 -33.27 -7.28 -1.47
CA GLU A 101 -33.96 -8.59 -1.38
C GLU A 101 -34.80 -8.78 -0.09
N MET A 102 -35.17 -7.69 0.61
CA MET A 102 -36.17 -7.74 1.70
C MET A 102 -37.49 -7.05 1.32
#